data_AF-K2CHT4-F1
#
_entry.id   AF-K2CHT4-F1
#
_cell.length_a   1.000
_cell.length_b   1.000
_cell.length_c   1.000
_cell.angle_alpha   90.00
_cell.angle_beta   90.00
_cell.angle_gamma   90.00
#
_symmetry.space_group_name_H-M   'P 1'
#
loop_
_entity.id
_entity.type
_entity.pdbx_description
1 polymer ?
#
loop_
_entity_poly.entity_id
_entity_poly.type
_entity_poly.pdbx_seq_one_letter_code
_entity_poly.pdbx_strand_id
1 'polypeptide(L)' 'MANCMIYYNAKILNSLLEKLQKDGSKELIEYLKYISPAAWININLYGFYTFEKDSTQIDLAKLAESINILKTV' A
#
# COMPACT_ATOMS: atom_id res chain seq x y z
N MET A 1 7.70 5.08 -14.12
CA MET A 1 8.10 4.96 -12.71
C MET A 1 7.01 5.45 -11.76
N ALA A 2 6.60 6.72 -11.84
CA ALA A 2 5.46 7.27 -11.08
C ALA A 2 4.17 6.42 -11.20
N ASN A 3 3.78 6.04 -12.42
CA ASN A 3 2.58 5.21 -12.64
C ASN A 3 2.66 3.84 -11.95
N CYS A 4 3.85 3.23 -11.90
CA CYS A 4 4.05 1.96 -11.21
C CYS A 4 3.87 2.16 -9.70
N MET A 5 4.43 3.23 -9.13
CA MET A 5 4.27 3.55 -7.71
C MET A 5 2.81 3.82 -7.34
N ILE A 6 2.10 4.61 -8.14
CA ILE A 6 0.66 4.87 -7.97
C ILE A 6 -0.14 3.56 -8.06
N TYR A 7 0.18 2.69 -9.03
CA TYR A 7 -0.45 1.39 -9.18
C TYR A 7 -0.27 0.51 -7.93
N TYR A 8 0.96 0.39 -7.43
CA TYR A 8 1.24 -0.42 -6.23
C TYR A 8 0.60 0.16 -4.98
N ASN A 9 0.68 1.48 -4.78
CA ASN A 9 0.02 2.16 -3.66
C ASN A 9 -1.50 1.95 -3.71
N ALA A 10 -2.13 2.14 -4.87
CA ALA A 10 -3.57 1.91 -5.04
C ALA A 10 -3.95 0.45 -4.75
N LYS A 11 -3.14 -0.51 -5.22
CA LYS A 11 -3.41 -1.94 -5.02
C LYS A 11 -3.27 -2.37 -3.56
N ILE A 12 -2.24 -1.87 -2.86
CA ILE A 12 -2.07 -2.10 -1.41
C ILE A 12 -3.23 -1.50 -0.62
N LEU A 13 -3.62 -0.25 -0.93
CA LEU A 13 -4.76 0.42 -0.29
C LEU A 13 -6.07 -0.34 -0.54
N ASN A 14 -6.29 -0.85 -1.76
CA ASN A 14 -7.47 -1.66 -2.07
C ASN A 14 -7.50 -2.97 -1.27
N SER A 15 -6.39 -3.72 -1.22
CA SER A 15 -6.30 -4.94 -0.41
C SER A 15 -6.54 -4.68 1.08
N LEU A 16 -6.05 -3.54 1.59
CA LEU A 16 -6.29 -3.12 2.97
C LEU A 16 -7.76 -2.79 3.21
N LEU A 17 -8.40 -2.07 2.29
CA LEU A 17 -9.83 -1.76 2.36
C LEU A 17 -10.69 -3.02 2.43
N GLU A 18 -10.43 -4.00 1.55
CA GLU A 18 -11.15 -5.28 1.53
C GLU A 18 -11.04 -6.04 2.86
N LYS A 19 -9.84 -6.03 3.48
CA LYS A 19 -9.63 -6.63 4.80
C LYS A 19 -10.42 -5.90 5.88
N LEU A 20 -10.33 -4.56 5.93
CA LEU A 20 -11.03 -3.75 6.94
C LEU A 20 -12.56 -3.85 6.82
N GLN A 21 -13.08 -3.99 5.60
CA GLN A 21 -14.51 -4.22 5.34
C GLN A 21 -14.97 -5.57 5.90
N LYS A 22 -14.18 -6.63 5.74
CA LYS A 22 -14.45 -7.95 6.33
C LYS A 22 -14.37 -7.91 7.86
N ASP A 23 -13.41 -7.17 8.40
CA ASP A 23 -13.20 -7.02 9.85
C ASP A 23 -14.18 -6.02 10.51
N GLY A 24 -15.02 -5.32 9.73
CA GLY A 24 -16.00 -4.35 10.23
C GLY A 24 -15.40 -3.08 10.86
N SER A 25 -14.13 -2.79 10.59
CA SER A 25 -13.37 -1.72 11.26
C SER A 25 -13.62 -0.33 10.66
N LYS A 26 -14.80 0.25 10.95
CA LYS A 26 -15.28 1.52 10.37
C LYS A 26 -14.32 2.71 10.54
N GLU A 27 -13.70 2.84 11.71
CA GLU A 27 -12.77 3.94 12.00
C GLU A 27 -11.54 3.92 11.07
N LEU A 28 -10.97 2.72 10.88
CA LEU A 28 -9.82 2.53 10.00
C LEU A 28 -10.19 2.73 8.52
N ILE A 29 -11.42 2.36 8.13
CA ILE A 29 -11.94 2.64 6.79
C ILE A 29 -12.06 4.15 6.55
N GLU A 30 -12.54 4.94 7.53
CA GLU A 30 -12.58 6.40 7.40
C GLU A 30 -11.18 7.00 7.29
N TYR A 31 -10.21 6.51 8.08
CA TYR A 31 -8.83 6.96 7.98
C TYR A 31 -8.22 6.66 6.60
N LEU A 32 -8.48 5.47 6.06
CA LEU A 32 -7.94 5.02 4.78
C LEU A 32 -8.31 5.95 3.61
N LYS A 33 -9.48 6.59 3.66
CA LYS A 33 -9.94 7.55 2.63
C LYS A 33 -9.04 8.77 2.47
N TYR A 34 -8.30 9.12 3.52
CA TYR A 34 -7.39 10.28 3.49
C TYR A 34 -6.00 9.95 2.93
N ILE A 35 -5.72 8.67 2.65
CA ILE A 35 -4.43 8.24 2.09
C ILE A 35 -4.49 8.26 0.57
N SER A 36 -3.67 9.12 -0.04
CA SER A 36 -3.58 9.21 -1.49
C SER A 36 -2.71 8.08 -2.07
N PRO A 37 -3.12 7.43 -3.18
CA PRO A 37 -2.25 6.55 -3.96
C PRO A 37 -0.98 7.24 -4.48
N ALA A 38 -0.98 8.57 -4.60
CA ALA A 38 0.18 9.36 -5.00
C ALA A 38 0.99 9.91 -3.79
N ALA A 39 0.74 9.41 -2.57
CA ALA A 39 1.46 9.82 -1.37
C ALA A 39 2.91 9.25 -1.37
N TRP A 40 3.83 9.98 -2.01
CA TRP A 40 5.25 9.64 -2.06
C TRP A 40 6.16 10.76 -1.54
N ILE A 41 5.61 11.77 -0.86
CA ILE A 41 6.33 13.03 -0.58
C ILE A 41 7.58 12.83 0.31
N ASN A 42 7.73 11.65 0.93
CA ASN A 42 8.87 11.27 1.77
C ASN A 42 9.74 10.13 1.19
N ILE A 43 9.50 9.65 -0.05
CA ILE A 43 10.34 8.60 -0.65
C ILE A 43 11.45 9.25 -1.45
N ASN A 44 12.68 9.13 -0.97
CA ASN A 44 13.86 9.60 -1.67
C ASN A 44 14.32 8.56 -2.71
N LEU A 45 14.25 8.91 -3.99
CA LEU A 45 14.63 8.05 -5.12
C LEU A 45 16.00 8.42 -5.72
N TYR A 46 16.93 8.97 -4.93
CA TYR A 46 18.29 9.21 -5.43
C TYR A 46 19.09 7.89 -5.51
N GLY A 47 19.49 7.51 -6.72
CA GLY A 47 20.32 6.33 -6.97
C GLY A 47 20.04 5.71 -8.34
N PHE A 48 20.85 4.71 -8.71
CA PHE A 48 20.58 3.86 -9.87
C PHE A 48 19.79 2.64 -9.43
N TYR A 49 18.57 2.50 -9.95
CA TYR A 49 17.73 1.34 -9.70
C TYR A 49 17.64 0.51 -10.99
N THR A 50 17.98 -0.77 -10.89
CA THR A 50 17.75 -1.74 -11.96
C THR A 50 16.53 -2.59 -11.62
N PHE A 51 15.61 -2.70 -12.57
CA PHE A 51 14.51 -3.64 -12.44
C PHE A 51 15.01 -5.05 -12.70
N GLU A 52 14.77 -5.96 -11.77
CA GLU A 52 14.98 -7.38 -12.00
C GLU A 52 13.95 -7.86 -13.03
N LYS A 53 14.44 -8.43 -14.14
CA LYS A 53 13.59 -8.90 -15.24
C LYS A 53 12.87 -10.22 -14.89
N ASP A 54 13.48 -10.99 -13.99
CA ASP A 54 13.00 -12.28 -13.48
C ASP A 54 12.56 -12.19 -12.01
N SER A 55 12.04 -11.03 -11.59
CA SER A 55 11.54 -10.88 -10.22
C SER A 55 10.34 -11.79 -9.99
N THR A 56 10.38 -12.58 -8.91
CA THR A 56 9.21 -13.30 -8.40
C THR A 56 8.06 -12.33 -8.19
N GLN A 57 6.85 -12.69 -8.64
CA GLN A 57 5.68 -11.83 -8.48
C GLN A 57 5.45 -11.54 -6.98
N ILE A 58 5.53 -10.27 -6.60
CA ILE A 58 5.29 -9.84 -5.22
C ILE A 58 3.81 -10.06 -4.91
N ASP A 59 3.53 -10.84 -3.87
CA ASP A 59 2.18 -11.00 -3.33
C ASP A 59 1.81 -9.77 -2.50
N LEU A 60 1.05 -8.88 -3.13
CA LEU A 60 0.63 -7.61 -2.54
C LEU A 60 -0.45 -7.78 -1.48
N ALA A 61 -1.25 -8.86 -1.53
CA ALA A 61 -2.23 -9.13 -0.49
C ALA A 61 -1.51 -9.54 0.79
N LYS A 62 -0.52 -10.43 0.68
CA LYS A 62 0.34 -10.82 1.79
C LYS A 62 1.16 -9.64 2.34
N LEU A 63 1.59 -8.72 1.48
CA LEU A 63 2.22 -7.48 1.94
C LEU A 63 1.24 -6.60 2.73
N ALA A 64 0.00 -6.45 2.25
CA ALA A 64 -1.02 -5.67 2.97
C ALA A 64 -1.37 -6.30 4.33
N GLU A 65 -1.26 -7.62 4.48
CA GLU A 65 -1.47 -8.30 5.76
C GLU A 65 -0.40 -7.96 6.80
N SER A 66 0.85 -7.70 6.39
CA SER A 66 1.93 -7.32 7.31
C SER A 66 1.84 -5.87 7.78
N ILE A 67 0.99 -5.05 7.14
CA ILE A 67 0.72 -3.68 7.57
C ILE A 67 -0.17 -3.75 8.82
N ASN A 68 0.46 -3.57 9.98
CA ASN A 68 -0.24 -3.40 11.24
C ASN A 68 -0.69 -1.94 11.35
N ILE A 69 -1.95 -1.65 11.01
CA ILE A 69 -2.52 -0.34 11.31
C ILE A 69 -2.66 -0.28 12.83
N LEU A 70 -1.78 0.47 13.48
CA LEU A 70 -1.78 0.61 14.94
C LEU A 70 -3.19 0.97 15.40
N LYS A 71 -3.84 0.04 16.11
CA LYS A 71 -4.98 0.39 16.97
C LYS A 71 -4.39 1.23 18.08
N THR A 72 -4.48 2.54 17.96
CA THR A 72 -4.20 3.45 19.06
C THR A 72 -5.12 3.04 20.21
N VAL A 73 -4.50 2.57 21.29
CA VAL A 73 -5.14 2.31 22.58
C VAL A 73 -5.59 3.63 23.18
#